data_AF-A0A3M2VJA2-F1
#
_entry.id   AF-A0A3M2VJA2-F1
#
_cell.length_a   1.000
_cell.length_b   1.000
_cell.length_c   1.000
_cell.angle_alpha   90.00
_cell.angle_beta   90.00
_cell.angle_gamma   90.00
#
_symmetry.space_group_name_H-M   'P 1'
#
loop_
_entity.id
_entity.type
_entity.pdbx_description
1 polymer ?
#
loop_
_entity_poly.entity_id
_entity_poly.type
_entity_poly.pdbx_seq_one_letter_code
_entity_poly.pdbx_strand_id
1 'polypeptide(L)'
;TYNKYLIFEGISVDESGQQHYLDVNVAYRQACLNAINYMTKFGYSPAQGYALLGSAPVQGHISGIVDIPNACATLWLPTEIFKFDINPNADGP
;
A
#
# COMPACT_ATOMS: atom_id res chain seq x y z
N THR A 1 -14.99 -5.85 -12.47
CA THR A 1 -14.63 -5.67 -11.05
C THR A 1 -13.57 -6.67 -10.69
N TYR A 2 -12.50 -6.26 -10.01
CA TYR A 2 -11.44 -7.16 -9.54
C TYR A 2 -11.87 -7.83 -8.23
N ASN A 3 -11.42 -9.06 -7.99
CA ASN A 3 -11.82 -9.83 -6.81
C ASN A 3 -10.62 -10.29 -5.97
N LYS A 4 -9.39 -10.21 -6.49
CA LYS A 4 -8.18 -10.60 -5.79
C LYS A 4 -7.31 -9.38 -5.52
N TYR A 5 -7.05 -9.13 -4.24
CA TYR A 5 -6.27 -7.97 -3.81
C TYR A 5 -5.10 -8.40 -2.95
N LEU A 6 -3.95 -7.79 -3.19
CA LEU A 6 -2.88 -7.70 -2.22
C LEU A 6 -3.05 -6.38 -1.47
N ILE A 7 -3.21 -6.46 -0.15
CA ILE A 7 -3.56 -5.32 0.69
C ILE A 7 -2.33 -4.87 1.47
N PHE A 8 -2.05 -3.57 1.42
CA PHE A 8 -0.97 -2.91 2.13
C PHE A 8 -1.55 -1.99 3.19
N GLU A 9 -0.94 -2.00 4.38
CA GLU A 9 -1.34 -1.18 5.51
C GLU A 9 -0.33 -0.05 5.76
N GLY A 10 -0.82 1.03 6.34
CA GLY A 10 -0.02 2.11 6.87
C GLY A 10 -0.68 2.73 8.10
N ILE A 11 0.16 3.31 8.95
CA ILE A 11 -0.24 3.96 10.21
C ILE A 11 0.22 5.41 10.24
N SER A 12 -0.28 6.21 11.19
CA SER A 12 0.06 7.62 11.38
C SER A 12 1.49 7.86 11.93
N VAL A 13 2.49 7.14 11.39
CA VAL A 13 3.91 7.33 11.65
C VAL A 13 4.59 7.62 10.31
N ASP A 14 5.30 8.73 10.19
CA ASP A 14 5.89 9.12 8.91
C ASP A 14 7.24 8.45 8.62
N GLU A 15 7.81 8.75 7.46
CA GLU A 15 9.06 8.18 6.95
C GLU A 15 10.28 8.47 7.85
N SER A 16 10.20 9.50 8.71
CA SER A 16 11.24 9.84 9.69
C SER A 16 11.03 9.15 11.05
N GLY A 17 9.95 8.38 11.20
CA GLY A 17 9.56 7.75 12.46
C GLY A 17 8.79 8.69 13.40
N GLN A 18 8.38 9.88 12.94
CA GLN A 18 7.61 10.81 13.76
C GLN A 18 6.16 10.32 13.89
N GLN A 19 5.68 10.25 15.13
CA GLN A 19 4.30 9.92 15.45
C GLN A 19 3.38 11.12 15.19
N HIS A 20 2.29 10.89 14.46
CA HIS A 20 1.19 11.85 14.22
C HIS A 20 -0.08 11.39 14.94
N TYR A 21 -1.02 12.32 15.17
CA TYR A 21 -2.26 12.03 15.88
C TYR A 21 -3.41 11.76 14.89
N LEU A 22 -3.83 10.50 14.78
CA LEU A 22 -4.95 10.04 13.94
C LEU A 22 -4.90 10.60 12.49
N ASP A 23 -3.69 10.73 11.94
CA ASP A 23 -3.49 11.28 10.61
C ASP A 23 -3.64 10.20 9.53
N VAL A 24 -4.79 10.22 8.84
CA VAL A 24 -5.10 9.31 7.72
C VAL A 24 -4.29 9.61 6.46
N ASN A 25 -3.78 10.82 6.27
CA ASN A 25 -2.94 11.16 5.11
C ASN A 25 -1.57 10.50 5.25
N VAL A 26 -0.98 10.59 6.44
CA VAL A 26 0.28 9.89 6.75
C VAL A 26 0.07 8.37 6.65
N ALA A 27 -1.00 7.85 7.25
CA ALA A 27 -1.32 6.42 7.16
C ALA A 27 -1.47 5.93 5.72
N TYR A 28 -2.23 6.64 4.88
CA TYR A 28 -2.41 6.23 3.48
C TYR A 28 -1.13 6.40 2.64
N ARG A 29 -0.34 7.44 2.91
CA ARG A 29 0.99 7.59 2.29
C ARG A 29 1.88 6.39 2.61
N GLN A 30 1.93 5.95 3.86
CA GLN A 30 2.71 4.77 4.26
C GLN A 30 2.21 3.49 3.55
N ALA A 31 0.90 3.28 3.45
CA ALA A 31 0.34 2.15 2.70
C ALA A 31 0.79 2.17 1.22
N CYS A 32 0.75 3.34 0.58
CA CYS A 32 1.24 3.51 -0.80
C CYS A 32 2.75 3.24 -0.92
N LEU A 33 3.56 3.76 0.00
CA LEU A 33 5.01 3.53 0.01
C LEU A 33 5.34 2.05 0.20
N ASN A 34 4.62 1.36 1.08
CA ASN A 34 4.76 -0.08 1.29
C ASN A 34 4.44 -0.87 0.02
N ALA A 35 3.37 -0.51 -0.70
CA ALA A 35 3.03 -1.14 -1.98
C ALA A 35 4.10 -0.87 -3.06
N ILE A 36 4.60 0.36 -3.16
CA ILE A 36 5.68 0.70 -4.10
C ILE A 36 6.95 -0.10 -3.78
N ASN A 37 7.37 -0.12 -2.52
CA ASN A 37 8.53 -0.88 -2.06
C ASN A 37 8.37 -2.39 -2.25
N TYR A 38 7.14 -2.89 -2.27
CA TYR A 38 6.87 -4.29 -2.62
C TYR A 38 7.04 -4.53 -4.11
N MET A 39 6.47 -3.68 -4.97
CA MET A 39 6.61 -3.78 -6.42
C MET A 39 8.06 -3.66 -6.89
N THR A 40 8.92 -2.91 -6.19
CA THR A 40 10.35 -2.83 -6.54
C THR A 40 11.07 -4.17 -6.42
N LYS A 41 10.59 -5.09 -5.58
CA LYS A 41 11.15 -6.45 -5.47
C LYS A 41 10.92 -7.28 -6.74
N PHE A 42 9.92 -6.93 -7.54
CA PHE A 42 9.62 -7.55 -8.84
C PHE A 42 10.25 -6.79 -10.03
N GLY A 43 11.18 -5.87 -9.77
CA GLY A 43 11.94 -5.15 -10.81
C GLY A 43 11.28 -3.87 -11.32
N TYR A 44 10.18 -3.40 -10.73
CA TYR A 44 9.64 -2.08 -11.03
C TYR A 44 10.53 -0.98 -10.44
N SER A 45 10.69 0.13 -11.15
CA SER A 45 11.23 1.35 -10.54
C SER A 45 10.18 1.97 -9.60
N PRO A 46 10.61 2.73 -8.57
CA PRO A 46 9.66 3.45 -7.71
C PRO A 46 8.70 4.35 -8.49
N ALA A 47 9.18 4.98 -9.57
CA ALA A 47 8.37 5.81 -10.45
C ALA A 47 7.30 5.01 -11.20
N GLN A 48 7.62 3.79 -11.67
CA GLN A 48 6.64 2.90 -12.29
C GLN A 48 5.58 2.45 -11.28
N GLY A 49 6.00 2.07 -10.07
CA GLY A 49 5.07 1.72 -8.99
C GLY A 49 4.12 2.87 -8.66
N TYR A 50 4.66 4.08 -8.51
CA TYR A 50 3.86 5.28 -8.29
C TYR A 50 2.86 5.56 -9.41
N ALA A 51 3.30 5.52 -10.67
CA ALA A 51 2.41 5.72 -11.83
C ALA A 51 1.30 4.66 -11.89
N LEU A 52 1.61 3.41 -11.54
CA LEU A 52 0.64 2.32 -11.48
C LEU A 52 -0.42 2.58 -10.42
N LEU A 53 -0.04 2.97 -9.20
CA LEU A 53 -1.01 3.29 -8.15
C LEU A 53 -1.92 4.48 -8.51
N GLY A 54 -1.43 5.43 -9.30
CA GLY A 54 -2.21 6.58 -9.76
C GLY A 54 -3.14 6.30 -10.95
N SER A 55 -2.98 5.16 -11.64
CA SER A 55 -3.71 4.86 -12.89
C SER A 55 -4.50 3.55 -12.86
N ALA A 56 -4.04 2.56 -12.11
CA ALA A 56 -4.73 1.30 -11.91
C ALA A 56 -5.91 1.50 -10.93
N PRO A 57 -6.97 0.66 -11.03
CA PRO A 57 -8.14 0.76 -10.17
C PRO A 57 -7.88 0.15 -8.78
N VAL A 58 -6.89 0.72 -8.08
CA VAL A 58 -6.59 0.42 -6.67
C VAL A 58 -7.67 0.97 -5.76
N GLN A 59 -7.85 0.39 -4.58
CA GLN A 59 -8.78 0.93 -3.57
C GLN A 59 -8.00 1.47 -2.38
N GLY A 60 -8.37 2.67 -1.93
CA GLY A 60 -7.88 3.25 -0.70
C GLY A 60 -8.99 3.29 0.33
N HIS A 61 -8.77 2.68 1.49
CA HIS A 61 -9.74 2.66 2.58
C HIS A 61 -9.17 3.31 3.84
N ILE A 62 -10.02 4.07 4.53
CA ILE A 62 -9.82 4.43 5.93
C ILE A 62 -10.33 3.23 6.74
N SER A 63 -9.43 2.37 7.16
CA SER A 63 -9.76 1.08 7.78
C SER A 63 -10.05 1.22 9.28
N GLY A 64 -9.38 2.17 9.94
CA GLY A 64 -9.59 2.48 11.35
C GLY A 64 -9.16 3.91 11.67
N ILE A 65 -9.93 4.60 12.50
CA ILE A 65 -9.63 6.00 12.89
C ILE A 65 -9.82 6.27 14.39
N VAL A 66 -10.03 5.22 15.18
CA VAL A 66 -10.34 5.34 16.61
C VAL A 66 -9.20 4.90 17.52
N ASP A 67 -8.19 4.23 16.97
CA ASP A 67 -7.10 3.60 17.72
C ASP A 67 -5.96 4.59 18.01
N ILE A 68 -6.19 5.51 18.94
CA ILE A 68 -5.20 6.53 19.34
C ILE A 68 -3.86 5.85 19.72
N PRO A 69 -2.71 6.33 19.18
CA PRO A 69 -2.55 7.53 18.35
C PRO A 69 -2.67 7.30 16.84
N ASN A 70 -2.82 6.07 16.37
CA ASN A 70 -2.68 5.71 14.95
C ASN A 70 -4.01 5.58 14.24
N ALA A 71 -4.18 6.32 13.14
CA ALA A 71 -5.14 5.91 12.12
C ALA A 71 -4.54 4.75 11.31
N CYS A 72 -5.40 3.87 10.81
CA CYS A 72 -5.05 2.78 9.91
C CYS A 72 -5.70 3.03 8.55
N ALA A 73 -4.88 3.04 7.50
CA ALA A 73 -5.34 3.12 6.13
C ALA A 73 -4.78 1.93 5.34
N THR A 74 -5.59 1.42 4.41
CA THR A 74 -5.18 0.30 3.53
C THR A 74 -5.24 0.69 2.06
N LEU A 75 -4.27 0.21 1.29
CA LEU A 75 -4.24 0.25 -0.17
C LEU A 75 -4.42 -1.17 -0.72
N TRP A 76 -5.42 -1.37 -1.57
CA TRP A 76 -5.75 -2.65 -2.17
C TRP A 76 -5.30 -2.66 -3.62
N LEU A 77 -4.27 -3.44 -3.91
CA LEU A 77 -3.70 -3.60 -5.25
C LEU A 77 -4.33 -4.84 -5.92
N PRO A 78 -5.14 -4.67 -6.99
CA PRO A 78 -5.73 -5.81 -7.68
C PRO A 78 -4.65 -6.64 -8.36
N THR A 79 -4.49 -7.90 -7.97
CA THR A 79 -3.39 -8.74 -8.48
C THR A 79 -3.63 -9.17 -9.92
N GLU A 80 -4.89 -9.18 -10.40
CA GLU A 80 -5.22 -9.61 -11.76
C GLU A 80 -4.78 -8.61 -12.86
N ILE A 81 -4.23 -7.44 -12.51
CA ILE A 81 -3.66 -6.50 -13.50
C ILE A 81 -2.27 -6.93 -13.98
N PHE A 82 -1.59 -7.81 -13.24
CA PHE A 82 -0.24 -8.27 -13.55
C PHE A 82 -0.29 -9.53 -14.43
N LYS A 83 0.71 -9.71 -15.29
CA LYS A 83 0.86 -10.90 -16.15
C LYS A 83 1.58 -12.06 -15.46
N PHE A 84 2.03 -11.87 -14.22
CA PHE A 84 2.73 -12.84 -13.40
C PHE A 84 2.13 -12.82 -11.99
N ASP A 85 2.40 -13.85 -11.20
CA ASP A 85 1.94 -13.92 -9.82
C ASP A 85 2.76 -12.98 -8.94
N ILE A 86 2.10 -12.00 -8.34
CA ILE A 86 2.71 -11.02 -7.44
C ILE A 86 2.43 -11.37 -5.96
N ASN A 87 1.81 -12.53 -5.68
CA ASN A 87 1.52 -12.91 -4.31
C ASN A 87 2.79 -13.35 -3.55
N PRO A 88 2.88 -13.07 -2.22
CA PRO A 88 3.94 -13.64 -1.39
C PRO A 88 3.93 -15.16 -1.45
N ASN A 89 5.11 -15.75 -1.64
CA ASN A 89 5.31 -17.18 -1.60
C ASN A 89 6.58 -17.52 -0.78
N ALA A 90 6.83 -18.81 -0.54
CA ALA A 90 7.94 -19.27 0.30
C ALA A 90 9.32 -18.95 -0.29
N ASP A 91 9.41 -18.81 -1.61
CA ASP A 91 10.63 -18.50 -2.34
C ASP A 91 10.88 -16.98 -2.41
N GLY A 92 9.93 -16.17 -1.91
CA GLY A 92 9.95 -14.71 -1.89
C GLY A 92 9.13 -14.09 -3.04
N PRO A 93 9.08 -12.74 -3.11
CA PRO A 93 8.95 -12.11 -4.42
C PRO A 93 10.16 -12.45 -5.29
#